data_AF-A0A496YXP3-F1
#
_entry.id   AF-A0A496YXP3-F1
#
_cell.length_a   1.000
_cell.length_b   1.000
_cell.length_c   1.000
_cell.angle_alpha   90.00
_cell.angle_beta   90.00
_cell.angle_gamma   90.00
#
_symmetry.space_group_name_H-M   'P 1'
#
loop_
_entity.id
_entity.type
_entity.pdbx_description
1 polymer ?
#
loop_
_entity_poly.entity_id
_entity_poly.type
_entity_poly.pdbx_seq_one_letter_code
_entity_poly.pdbx_strand_id
1 'polypeptide(L)'
;MNNLKRVSFLLFLLGFVATLVGCNSGKLKAMPAELKGTWKTSAKKFKGFTFEISDTHLTFNDQNAKPPTEEYPISKITKDKKKQNVYTIYYKSKDSQEYKFSFYFDPSGGGSIRLKNQRKYVWKKVKE
;
A
#
# COMPACT_ATOMS: atom_id res chain seq x y z
N MET A 1 -46.10 40.08 8.71
CA MET A 1 -44.68 40.34 8.36
C MET A 1 -43.71 39.36 9.07
N ASN A 2 -44.05 38.06 9.18
CA ASN A 2 -43.33 37.10 10.04
C ASN A 2 -42.72 35.90 9.28
N ASN A 3 -42.95 35.78 7.97
CA ASN A 3 -42.48 34.64 7.17
C ASN A 3 -41.11 34.88 6.53
N LEU A 4 -40.70 36.14 6.34
CA LEU A 4 -39.43 36.49 5.70
C LEU A 4 -38.20 36.20 6.60
N LYS A 5 -38.37 36.31 7.93
CA LYS A 5 -37.31 36.00 8.91
C LYS A 5 -37.04 34.49 9.07
N ARG A 6 -38.06 33.64 8.83
CA ARG A 6 -37.94 32.17 8.96
C ARG A 6 -37.20 31.54 7.78
N VAL A 7 -37.39 32.06 6.57
CA VAL A 7 -36.71 31.58 5.36
C VAL A 7 -35.22 31.96 5.37
N SER A 8 -34.89 33.14 5.92
CA SER A 8 -33.50 33.60 6.04
C SER A 8 -32.66 32.76 7.01
N PHE A 9 -33.25 32.25 8.09
CA PHE A 9 -32.55 31.41 9.07
C PHE A 9 -32.26 29.99 8.53
N LEU A 10 -33.15 29.44 7.71
CA LEU A 10 -32.98 28.12 7.08
C LEU A 10 -31.89 28.12 5.99
N LEU A 11 -31.76 29.21 5.23
CA LEU A 11 -30.69 29.36 4.24
C LEU A 11 -29.30 29.51 4.87
N PHE A 12 -29.22 30.11 6.07
CA PHE A 12 -27.96 30.22 6.81
C PHE A 12 -27.49 28.86 7.38
N LEU A 13 -28.43 27.99 7.79
CA LEU A 13 -28.11 26.66 8.29
C LEU A 13 -27.63 25.71 7.18
N LEU A 14 -28.18 25.84 5.96
CA LEU A 14 -27.82 24.99 4.82
C LEU A 14 -26.41 25.29 4.26
N GLY A 15 -25.95 26.53 4.40
CA GLY A 15 -24.59 26.94 3.97
C GLY A 15 -23.47 26.45 4.89
N PHE A 16 -23.74 26.18 6.16
CA PHE A 16 -22.71 25.81 7.14
C PHE A 16 -22.34 24.32 7.10
N VAL A 17 -23.21 23.46 6.56
CA VAL A 17 -22.96 22.01 6.46
C VAL A 17 -22.06 21.65 5.26
N ALA A 18 -21.91 22.54 4.28
CA ALA A 18 -21.13 22.28 3.07
C ALA A 18 -19.59 22.37 3.25
N THR A 19 -19.09 22.82 4.40
CA THR A 19 -17.65 23.05 4.62
C THR A 19 -16.93 21.90 5.34
N LEU A 20 -17.63 20.84 5.75
CA LEU A 20 -17.04 19.70 6.45
C LEU A 20 -16.66 18.52 5.53
N VAL A 21 -16.50 18.75 4.22
CA VAL A 21 -15.72 17.82 3.38
C VAL A 21 -14.24 18.08 3.65
N GLY A 22 -13.82 17.76 4.87
CA GLY A 22 -12.43 17.67 5.23
C GLY A 22 -11.81 16.58 4.37
N CYS A 23 -11.04 17.01 3.37
CA CYS A 23 -10.19 16.13 2.59
C CYS A 23 -9.16 15.55 3.55
N ASN A 24 -9.50 14.43 4.21
CA ASN A 24 -8.58 13.67 5.05
C ASN A 24 -7.56 12.98 4.14
N SER A 25 -6.72 13.79 3.51
CA SER A 25 -5.49 13.37 2.86
C SER A 25 -4.48 13.08 3.96
N GLY A 26 -4.80 12.04 4.77
CA GLY A 26 -3.88 11.48 5.73
C GLY A 26 -2.60 11.10 4.98
N LYS A 27 -1.53 11.85 5.19
CA LYS A 27 -0.26 11.63 4.52
C LYS A 27 0.15 10.17 4.74
N LEU A 28 0.29 9.43 3.64
CA LEU A 28 0.86 8.09 3.66
C LEU A 28 2.18 8.12 4.42
N LYS A 29 2.34 7.20 5.38
CA LYS A 29 3.64 7.04 6.02
C LYS A 29 4.66 6.72 4.92
N ALA A 30 5.76 7.47 4.89
CA ALA A 30 6.81 7.28 3.91
C ALA A 30 7.30 5.82 3.89
N MET A 31 7.50 5.28 2.68
CA MET A 31 8.04 3.94 2.49
C MET A 31 9.50 3.91 2.97
N PRO A 32 9.87 3.00 3.88
CA PRO A 32 11.27 2.84 4.27
C PRO A 32 12.15 2.54 3.05
N ALA A 33 13.21 3.33 2.86
CA ALA A 33 14.09 3.23 1.70
C ALA A 33 14.68 1.81 1.53
N GLU A 34 14.95 1.12 2.64
CA GLU A 34 15.44 -0.25 2.66
C GLU A 34 14.50 -1.27 1.99
N LEU A 35 13.20 -0.99 1.94
CA LEU A 35 12.20 -1.87 1.32
C LEU A 35 12.03 -1.60 -0.18
N LYS A 36 12.41 -0.40 -0.64
CA LYS A 36 12.18 0.01 -2.03
C LYS A 36 13.03 -0.77 -3.02
N GLY A 37 12.45 -1.01 -4.19
CA GLY A 37 13.08 -1.68 -5.32
C GLY A 37 12.45 -3.04 -5.64
N THR A 38 13.07 -3.72 -6.61
CA THR A 38 12.59 -5.00 -7.13
C THR A 38 13.16 -6.17 -6.35
N TRP A 39 12.32 -7.17 -6.08
CA TRP A 39 12.64 -8.37 -5.32
C TRP A 39 12.39 -9.61 -6.16
N LYS A 40 13.37 -10.51 -6.18
CA LYS A 40 13.32 -11.79 -6.89
C LYS A 40 13.73 -12.95 -5.99
N THR A 41 13.35 -14.16 -6.35
CA THR A 41 13.77 -15.38 -5.66
C THR A 41 14.41 -16.36 -6.63
N SER A 42 15.36 -17.17 -6.16
CA SER A 42 15.97 -18.25 -6.95
C SER A 42 15.10 -19.51 -7.01
N ALA A 43 13.99 -19.56 -6.27
CA ALA A 43 13.12 -20.72 -6.25
C ALA A 43 12.47 -20.95 -7.62
N LYS A 44 12.71 -22.15 -8.20
CA LYS A 44 12.24 -22.53 -9.55
C LYS A 44 10.75 -22.28 -9.80
N LYS A 45 9.91 -22.48 -8.78
CA LYS A 45 8.45 -22.27 -8.88
C LYS A 45 8.02 -20.81 -9.12
N PHE A 46 8.93 -19.86 -8.93
CA PHE A 46 8.73 -18.43 -9.12
C PHE A 46 9.62 -17.90 -10.24
N LYS A 47 10.09 -18.76 -11.14
CA LYS A 47 10.90 -18.33 -12.28
C LYS A 47 10.08 -17.35 -13.13
N GLY A 48 10.66 -16.17 -13.38
CA GLY A 48 9.98 -15.09 -14.11
C GLY A 48 9.02 -14.25 -13.27
N PHE A 49 8.86 -14.57 -11.97
CA PHE A 49 8.07 -13.76 -11.04
C PHE A 49 8.96 -12.83 -10.22
N THR A 50 8.59 -11.55 -10.17
CA THR A 50 9.19 -10.55 -9.27
C THR A 50 8.10 -9.66 -8.66
N PHE A 51 8.44 -8.95 -7.60
CA PHE A 51 7.61 -7.84 -7.13
C PHE A 51 8.48 -6.62 -6.83
N GLU A 52 7.93 -5.44 -7.07
CA GLU A 52 8.57 -4.16 -6.79
C GLU A 52 7.77 -3.41 -5.73
N ILE A 53 8.50 -2.83 -4.77
CA ILE A 53 7.93 -1.94 -3.78
C ILE A 53 8.44 -0.53 -4.10
N SER A 54 7.53 0.38 -4.43
CA SER A 54 7.82 1.81 -4.59
C SER A 54 7.20 2.64 -3.46
N ASP A 55 7.30 3.97 -3.53
CA ASP A 55 6.69 4.85 -2.54
C ASP A 55 5.15 4.81 -2.60
N THR A 56 4.58 4.49 -3.76
CA THR A 56 3.14 4.61 -4.02
C THR A 56 2.48 3.33 -4.51
N HIS A 57 3.25 2.36 -5.02
CA HIS A 57 2.71 1.14 -5.64
C HIS A 57 3.45 -0.12 -5.20
N LEU A 58 2.70 -1.21 -5.15
CA LEU A 58 3.20 -2.57 -5.12
C LEU A 58 2.94 -3.18 -6.50
N THR A 59 4.01 -3.52 -7.21
CA THR A 59 3.91 -4.06 -8.57
C THR A 59 4.28 -5.53 -8.56
N PHE A 60 3.46 -6.37 -9.18
CA PHE A 60 3.76 -7.77 -9.42
C PHE A 60 4.04 -7.97 -10.90
N ASN A 61 5.16 -8.63 -11.20
CA ASN A 61 5.51 -9.01 -12.56
C ASN A 61 5.58 -10.53 -12.66
N ASP A 62 4.81 -11.11 -13.57
CA ASP A 62 4.85 -12.51 -13.93
C ASP A 62 4.95 -12.65 -15.45
N GLN A 63 6.11 -13.10 -15.92
CA GLN A 63 6.36 -13.29 -17.36
C GLN A 63 5.42 -14.30 -18.03
N ASN A 64 4.70 -15.12 -17.25
CA ASN A 64 3.76 -16.10 -17.77
C ASN A 64 2.29 -15.62 -17.73
N ALA A 65 2.02 -14.45 -17.14
CA ALA A 65 0.67 -13.89 -17.02
C ALA A 65 0.30 -12.96 -18.20
N LYS A 66 -1.01 -12.73 -18.37
CA LYS A 66 -1.57 -11.75 -19.31
C LYS A 66 -2.62 -10.90 -18.57
N PRO A 67 -2.36 -9.63 -18.25
CA PRO A 67 -1.11 -8.89 -18.50
C PRO A 67 0.06 -9.41 -17.64
N PRO A 68 1.33 -9.21 -18.07
CA PRO A 68 2.50 -9.65 -17.32
C PRO A 68 2.82 -8.78 -16.10
N THR A 69 2.22 -7.58 -16.02
CA THR A 69 2.45 -6.61 -14.96
C THR A 69 1.11 -6.17 -14.37
N GLU A 70 1.04 -6.17 -13.05
CA GLU A 70 -0.09 -5.66 -12.28
C GLU A 70 0.40 -4.70 -11.20
N GLU A 71 -0.13 -3.49 -11.21
CA GLU A 71 0.25 -2.43 -10.28
C GLU A 71 -0.89 -2.12 -9.31
N TYR A 72 -0.55 -2.00 -8.04
CA TYR A 72 -1.52 -1.79 -6.97
C TYR A 72 -1.14 -0.59 -6.10
N PRO A 73 -1.99 0.44 -5.97
CA PRO A 73 -1.70 1.60 -5.14
C PRO A 73 -1.63 1.20 -3.66
N ILE A 74 -0.57 1.66 -2.99
CA ILE A 74 -0.33 1.46 -1.57
C ILE A 74 -1.17 2.46 -0.77
N SER A 75 -2.00 1.96 0.13
CA SER A 75 -2.83 2.77 1.04
C SER A 75 -2.19 2.96 2.41
N LYS A 76 -1.26 2.08 2.82
CA LYS A 76 -0.60 2.16 4.12
C LYS A 76 0.61 1.22 4.20
N ILE A 77 1.60 1.58 5.00
CA ILE A 77 2.60 0.63 5.50
C ILE A 77 2.65 0.66 7.03
N THR A 78 2.72 -0.53 7.63
CA THR A 78 2.91 -0.69 9.07
C THR A 78 4.10 -1.60 9.37
N LYS A 79 4.78 -1.31 10.48
CA LYS A 79 5.78 -2.19 11.09
C LYS A 79 5.19 -2.74 12.37
N ASP A 80 5.25 -4.05 12.57
CA ASP A 80 4.79 -4.69 13.81
C ASP A 80 5.68 -4.21 14.97
N LYS A 81 5.06 -3.68 16.02
CA LYS A 81 5.80 -3.18 17.20
C LYS A 81 6.31 -4.29 18.09
N LYS A 82 5.69 -5.48 18.06
CA LYS A 82 6.03 -6.64 18.90
C LYS A 82 6.97 -7.60 18.20
N LYS A 83 6.97 -7.62 16.87
CA LYS A 83 7.82 -8.50 16.06
C LYS A 83 8.80 -7.67 15.26
N GLN A 84 10.07 -7.76 15.65
CA GLN A 84 11.14 -7.07 14.94
C GLN A 84 11.10 -7.46 13.45
N ASN A 85 11.17 -6.44 12.59
CA ASN A 85 11.23 -6.54 11.14
C ASN A 85 10.05 -7.21 10.43
N VAL A 86 8.86 -7.25 11.04
CA VAL A 86 7.63 -7.61 10.31
C VAL A 86 7.00 -6.35 9.76
N TYR A 87 6.80 -6.31 8.44
CA TYR A 87 6.12 -5.23 7.74
C TYR A 87 4.81 -5.73 7.13
N THR A 88 3.83 -4.84 7.04
CA THR A 88 2.61 -5.05 6.24
C THR A 88 2.37 -3.85 5.35
N ILE A 89 2.38 -4.08 4.04
CA ILE A 89 1.91 -3.12 3.04
C ILE A 89 0.43 -3.40 2.78
N TYR A 90 -0.39 -2.37 2.85
CA TYR A 90 -1.79 -2.39 2.48
C TYR A 90 -1.90 -1.77 1.11
N TYR A 91 -2.60 -2.44 0.19
CA TYR A 91 -2.76 -2.01 -1.20
C TYR A 91 -4.19 -2.24 -1.66
N LYS A 92 -4.65 -1.46 -2.63
CA LYS A 92 -6.03 -1.55 -3.13
C LYS A 92 -6.09 -2.22 -4.49
N SER A 93 -7.06 -3.11 -4.71
CA SER A 93 -7.40 -3.59 -6.05
C SER A 93 -8.14 -2.53 -6.87
N LYS A 94 -8.39 -2.84 -8.15
CA LYS A 94 -9.22 -2.03 -9.05
C LYS A 94 -10.61 -1.73 -8.48
N ASP A 95 -11.18 -2.68 -7.74
CA ASP A 95 -12.49 -2.56 -7.09
C ASP A 95 -12.44 -1.85 -5.73
N SER A 96 -11.33 -1.16 -5.42
CA SER A 96 -11.09 -0.46 -4.14
C SER A 96 -11.07 -1.36 -2.90
N GLN A 97 -11.06 -2.68 -3.06
CA GLN A 97 -10.88 -3.61 -1.95
C GLN A 97 -9.43 -3.58 -1.45
N GLU A 98 -9.26 -3.50 -0.14
CA GLU A 98 -7.93 -3.44 0.49
C GLU A 98 -7.39 -4.84 0.82
N TYR A 99 -6.16 -5.09 0.39
CA TYR A 99 -5.41 -6.32 0.59
C TYR A 99 -4.15 -6.07 1.42
N LYS A 100 -3.55 -7.15 1.92
CA LYS A 100 -2.37 -7.10 2.82
C LYS A 100 -1.23 -7.93 2.25
N PHE A 101 -0.08 -7.30 2.12
CA PHE A 101 1.20 -7.92 1.80
C PHE A 101 2.10 -7.88 3.03
N SER A 102 2.06 -8.96 3.82
CA SER A 102 2.85 -9.08 5.06
C SER A 102 4.10 -9.94 4.88
N PHE A 103 5.22 -9.46 5.38
CA PHE A 103 6.50 -10.15 5.24
C PHE A 103 7.47 -9.85 6.38
N TYR A 104 8.44 -10.75 6.53
CA TYR A 104 9.62 -10.56 7.36
C TYR A 104 10.71 -9.93 6.49
N PHE A 105 11.35 -8.89 7.02
CA PHE A 105 12.52 -8.25 6.43
C PHE A 105 13.76 -8.58 7.26
N ASP A 106 14.87 -8.85 6.58
CA ASP A 106 16.19 -8.94 7.21
C ASP A 106 17.12 -7.97 6.46
N PRO A 107 17.62 -6.90 7.10
CA PRO A 107 18.48 -5.92 6.44
C PRO A 107 19.88 -6.46 6.08
N SER A 108 20.27 -7.62 6.60
CA SER A 108 21.61 -8.18 6.43
C SER A 108 21.92 -8.49 4.95
N GLY A 109 23.18 -8.27 4.54
CA GLY A 109 23.69 -8.67 3.22
C GLY A 109 22.93 -8.07 2.04
N GLY A 110 22.50 -6.80 2.14
CA GLY A 110 21.76 -6.10 1.09
C GLY A 110 20.23 -6.27 1.13
N GLY A 111 19.72 -6.92 2.19
CA GLY A 111 18.29 -7.07 2.40
C GLY A 111 17.72 -8.40 1.90
N SER A 112 16.79 -8.96 2.66
CA SER A 112 15.97 -10.07 2.19
C SER A 112 14.56 -10.03 2.75
N ILE A 113 13.62 -10.55 1.97
CA ILE A 113 12.21 -10.65 2.31
C ILE A 113 11.80 -12.11 2.36
N ARG A 114 11.02 -12.48 3.37
CA ARG A 114 10.30 -13.77 3.45
C ARG A 114 8.81 -13.48 3.67
N LEU A 115 7.97 -13.90 2.73
CA LEU A 115 6.53 -13.70 2.84
C LEU A 115 5.96 -14.45 4.03
N LYS A 116 5.04 -13.84 4.78
CA LYS A 116 4.52 -14.41 6.03
C LYS A 116 3.84 -15.77 5.82
N ASN A 117 3.15 -15.92 4.69
CA ASN A 117 2.47 -17.15 4.27
C ASN A 117 3.38 -18.15 3.54
N GLN A 118 4.60 -17.78 3.15
CA GLN A 118 5.51 -18.64 2.38
C GLN A 118 6.96 -18.49 2.83
N ARG A 119 7.21 -18.65 4.13
CA ARG A 119 8.51 -18.32 4.76
C ARG A 119 9.71 -19.06 4.18
N LYS A 120 9.52 -20.22 3.53
CA LYS A 120 10.62 -21.00 2.95
C LYS A 120 11.35 -20.28 1.82
N TYR A 121 10.69 -19.38 1.09
CA TYR A 121 11.30 -18.69 -0.05
C TYR A 121 11.95 -17.38 0.38
N VAL A 122 13.21 -17.21 -0.01
CA VAL A 122 13.96 -15.96 0.19
C VAL A 122 13.83 -15.11 -1.06
N TRP A 123 13.39 -13.87 -0.86
CA TRP A 123 13.39 -12.84 -1.88
C TRP A 123 14.57 -11.91 -1.61
N LYS A 124 15.40 -11.71 -2.63
CA LYS A 124 16.56 -10.84 -2.60
C LYS A 124 16.30 -9.63 -3.47
N LYS A 125 16.79 -8.48 -3.02
CA LYS A 125 16.74 -7.26 -3.81
C LYS A 125 17.58 -7.45 -5.09
N VAL A 126 17.03 -7.04 -6.22
CA VAL A 126 17.78 -6.94 -7.47
C VAL A 126 18.71 -5.74 -7.32
N LYS A 127 20.02 -5.96 -7.49
CA LYS A 127 20.96 -4.84 -7.61
C LYS A 127 20.68 -4.17 -8.95
N GLU A 128 20.46 -2.86 -8.93
CA GLU A 128 20.55 -2.02 -10.12
C GLU A 128 21.94 -2.10 -10.74
#